data_AF-A0A5N9CTU2-F1
#
_entry.id   AF-A0A5N9CTU2-F1
#
_cell.length_a   1.000
_cell.length_b   1.000
_cell.length_c   1.000
_cell.angle_alpha   90.00
_cell.angle_beta   90.00
_cell.angle_gamma   90.00
#
_symmetry.space_group_name_H-M   'P 1'
#
loop_
_entity.id
_entity.type
_entity.pdbx_description
1 polymer ?
#
loop_
_entity_poly.entity_id
_entity_poly.type
_entity_poly.pdbx_seq_one_letter_code
_entity_poly.pdbx_strand_id
1 'polypeptide(L)'
;MFNAIKRFFGNGEFDCDDVANHSSAYIDNDLKPDLRSAFQPHLSKCGPCQAFVGTLSSTIGALGKLPGISAPSALKQSLIDRIRWENSSLLWRSRSSGY
;
A
#
# COMPACT_ATOMS: atom_id res chain seq x y z
N MET A 1 17.96 18.74 15.25
CA MET A 1 17.72 20.12 14.75
C MET A 1 17.61 20.09 13.22
N PHE A 2 16.50 19.62 12.66
CA PHE A 2 16.30 19.56 11.19
C PHE A 2 15.04 20.31 10.73
N ASN A 3 14.40 21.09 11.61
CA ASN A 3 13.07 21.67 11.39
C ASN A 3 13.09 23.05 10.72
N ALA A 4 14.21 23.47 10.11
CA ALA A 4 14.44 24.84 9.63
C ALA A 4 14.71 24.98 8.12
N ILE A 5 14.60 23.91 7.32
CA ILE A 5 14.64 23.96 5.86
C ILE A 5 13.21 23.90 5.29
N LYS A 6 12.24 24.42 6.02
CA LYS A 6 10.81 24.16 5.78
C LYS A 6 10.17 25.02 4.69
N ARG A 7 10.87 25.96 4.05
CA ARG A 7 10.18 27.08 3.32
C ARG A 7 10.98 27.73 2.19
N PHE A 8 11.61 26.98 1.28
CA PHE A 8 12.29 27.59 0.12
C PHE A 8 11.94 27.06 -1.27
N PHE A 9 11.08 26.04 -1.41
CA PHE A 9 10.57 25.63 -2.71
C PHE A 9 9.05 25.75 -2.76
N GLY A 10 8.58 26.29 -3.89
CA GLY A 10 7.29 26.96 -4.04
C GLY A 10 6.07 26.05 -3.96
N ASN A 11 4.95 26.73 -3.71
CA ASN A 11 3.60 26.19 -3.67
C ASN A 11 3.28 25.34 -4.93
N GLY A 12 3.33 24.01 -4.82
CA GLY A 12 2.82 23.08 -5.84
C GLY A 12 3.74 21.91 -6.25
N GLU A 13 5.01 21.88 -5.82
CA GLU A 13 5.94 20.79 -6.12
C GLU A 13 6.12 19.88 -4.88
N PHE A 14 6.10 18.56 -5.08
CA PHE A 14 6.34 17.56 -4.02
C PHE A 14 7.64 17.89 -3.28
N ASP A 15 7.60 17.98 -1.95
CA ASP A 15 8.79 18.17 -1.13
C ASP A 15 9.31 16.85 -0.51
N CYS A 16 10.38 16.92 0.29
CA CYS A 16 10.98 15.73 0.91
C CYS A 16 10.03 15.05 1.92
N ASP A 17 9.18 15.82 2.60
CA ASP A 17 8.20 15.29 3.55
C ASP A 17 7.08 14.58 2.81
N ASP A 18 6.59 15.20 1.72
CA ASP A 18 5.61 14.57 0.83
C ASP A 18 6.15 13.25 0.27
N VAL A 19 7.42 13.23 -0.20
CA VAL A 19 8.05 11.98 -0.68
C VAL A 19 8.07 10.92 0.42
N ALA A 20 8.43 11.29 1.65
CA ALA A 20 8.42 10.35 2.77
C ALA A 20 7.01 9.78 3.02
N ASN A 21 6.00 10.64 3.07
CA ASN A 21 4.60 10.28 3.33
C ASN A 21 3.99 9.40 2.23
N HIS A 22 4.39 9.58 0.97
CA HIS A 22 3.84 8.86 -0.17
C HIS A 22 4.71 7.69 -0.67
N SER A 23 5.87 7.46 -0.06
CA SER A 23 6.85 6.45 -0.49
C SER A 23 6.30 5.02 -0.50
N SER A 24 5.55 4.61 0.53
CA SER A 24 4.95 3.26 0.57
C SER A 24 3.95 3.04 -0.57
N ALA A 25 3.00 3.96 -0.75
CA ALA A 25 2.03 3.89 -1.85
C ALA A 25 2.70 3.92 -3.23
N TYR A 26 3.82 4.66 -3.36
CA TYR A 26 4.61 4.65 -4.59
C TYR A 26 5.22 3.28 -4.88
N ILE A 27 5.82 2.63 -3.86
CA ILE A 27 6.44 1.30 -3.95
C ILE A 27 5.39 0.23 -4.27
N ASP A 28 4.23 0.30 -3.61
CA ASP A 28 3.12 -0.64 -3.80
C ASP A 28 2.34 -0.42 -5.11
N ASN A 29 2.74 0.58 -5.91
CA ASN A 29 2.03 1.05 -7.12
C ASN A 29 0.56 1.45 -6.86
N ASP A 30 0.26 1.88 -5.64
CA ASP A 30 -1.07 2.35 -5.20
C ASP A 30 -1.19 3.89 -5.23
N LEU A 31 -0.10 4.60 -5.53
CA LEU A 31 -0.12 6.06 -5.65
C LEU A 31 -0.90 6.51 -6.89
N LYS A 32 -1.88 7.41 -6.69
CA LYS A 32 -2.71 7.99 -7.77
C LYS A 32 -1.83 8.54 -8.91
N PRO A 33 -2.23 8.40 -10.18
CA PRO A 33 -1.41 8.81 -11.33
C PRO A 33 -0.96 10.28 -11.30
N ASP A 34 -1.84 11.18 -10.86
CA ASP A 34 -1.56 12.61 -10.75
C ASP A 34 -0.47 12.89 -9.69
N LEU A 35 -0.60 12.26 -8.52
CA LEU A 35 0.42 12.34 -7.45
C LEU A 35 1.73 11.70 -7.88
N ARG A 36 1.70 10.59 -8.61
CA ARG A 36 2.91 9.94 -9.12
C ARG A 36 3.67 10.83 -10.08
N SER A 37 2.95 11.58 -10.92
CA SER A 37 3.54 12.54 -11.88
C SER A 37 4.21 13.73 -11.18
N ALA A 38 3.72 14.14 -10.01
CA ALA A 38 4.35 15.18 -9.18
C ALA A 38 5.48 14.63 -8.28
N PHE A 39 5.36 13.39 -7.81
CA PHE A 39 6.34 12.70 -6.96
C PHE A 39 7.65 12.39 -7.68
N GLN A 40 7.58 11.88 -8.93
CA GLN A 40 8.75 11.45 -9.68
C GLN A 40 9.78 12.56 -9.95
N PRO A 41 9.40 13.78 -10.35
CA PRO A 41 10.34 14.89 -10.53
C PRO A 41 11.23 15.16 -9.32
N HIS A 42 10.65 15.17 -8.11
CA HIS A 42 11.43 15.35 -6.87
C HIS A 42 12.34 14.15 -6.63
N LEU A 43 11.79 12.94 -6.69
CA LEU A 43 12.56 11.72 -6.45
C LEU A 43 13.75 11.60 -7.41
N SER A 44 13.61 11.96 -8.69
CA SER A 44 14.69 11.87 -9.67
C SER A 44 15.82 12.87 -9.44
N LYS A 45 15.61 13.96 -8.69
CA LYS A 45 16.58 15.04 -8.49
C LYS A 45 17.17 15.08 -7.07
N CYS A 46 16.51 14.46 -6.09
CA CYS A 46 16.88 14.54 -4.68
C CYS A 46 17.55 13.25 -4.20
N GLY A 47 18.89 13.25 -4.11
CA GLY A 47 19.69 12.11 -3.64
C GLY A 47 19.25 11.53 -2.28
N PRO A 48 18.98 12.37 -1.24
CA PRO A 48 18.44 11.88 0.03
C PRO A 48 17.11 11.12 -0.11
N CYS A 49 16.19 11.62 -0.94
CA CYS A 49 14.91 10.95 -1.20
C CYS A 49 15.09 9.63 -1.96
N GLN A 50 16.03 9.56 -2.91
CA GLN A 50 16.37 8.31 -3.59
C GLN A 50 16.90 7.26 -2.61
N ALA A 51 17.81 7.66 -1.73
CA ALA A 51 18.35 6.79 -0.71
C ALA A 51 17.26 6.30 0.25
N PHE A 52 16.36 7.21 0.67
CA PHE A 52 15.22 6.87 1.52
C PHE A 52 14.28 5.84 0.87
N VAL A 53 13.76 6.13 -0.33
CA VAL A 53 12.84 5.23 -1.04
C VAL A 53 13.51 3.89 -1.36
N GLY A 54 14.79 3.91 -1.76
CA GLY A 54 15.58 2.70 -2.00
C GLY A 54 15.77 1.85 -0.74
N THR A 55 16.02 2.49 0.41
CA THR A 55 16.14 1.79 1.70
C THR A 55 14.82 1.19 2.13
N LEU A 56 13.72 1.92 1.98
CA LEU A 56 12.38 1.43 2.29
C LEU A 56 12.04 0.21 1.42
N SER A 57 12.27 0.30 0.10
CA SER A 57 12.06 -0.82 -0.83
C SER A 57 12.91 -2.04 -0.47
N SER A 58 14.18 -1.82 -0.11
CA SER A 58 15.09 -2.90 0.30
C SER A 58 14.62 -3.57 1.60
N THR A 59 14.12 -2.78 2.55
CA THR A 59 13.57 -3.28 3.83
C THR A 59 12.33 -4.13 3.59
N ILE A 60 11.39 -3.66 2.77
CA ILE A 60 10.20 -4.42 2.35
C ILE A 60 10.64 -5.73 1.68
N GLY A 61 11.58 -5.68 0.75
CA GLY A 61 12.11 -6.86 0.07
C GLY A 61 12.82 -7.85 1.01
N ALA A 62 13.49 -7.38 2.06
CA ALA A 62 14.10 -8.24 3.07
C ALA A 62 13.05 -8.94 3.94
N LEU A 63 12.03 -8.20 4.39
CA LEU A 63 10.92 -8.76 5.16
C LEU A 63 10.10 -9.77 4.35
N GLY A 64 9.88 -9.51 3.06
CA GLY A 64 9.16 -10.43 2.16
C GLY A 64 9.88 -11.76 1.89
N LYS A 65 11.18 -11.87 2.21
CA LYS A 65 11.95 -13.12 2.09
C LYS A 65 11.92 -14.00 3.32
N LEU A 66 11.35 -13.51 4.43
CA LEU A 66 11.19 -14.32 5.63
C LEU A 66 10.33 -15.55 5.30
N PRO A 67 10.63 -16.71 5.92
CA PRO A 67 9.87 -17.93 5.66
C PRO A 67 8.38 -17.67 5.95
N GLY A 68 7.55 -17.83 4.92
CA GLY A 68 6.11 -17.72 5.06
C GLY A 68 5.60 -18.78 6.03
N ILE A 69 4.66 -18.39 6.89
CA ILE A 69 3.93 -19.36 7.69
C ILE A 69 2.96 -20.08 6.75
N SER A 70 3.15 -21.39 6.59
CA SER A 70 2.18 -22.19 5.84
C SER A 70 0.85 -22.18 6.55
N ALA A 71 -0.22 -21.83 5.84
CA ALA A 71 -1.56 -22.03 6.33
C ALA A 71 -1.79 -23.52 6.66
N PRO A 72 -2.55 -23.84 7.72
CA PRO A 72 -3.01 -25.20 7.95
C PRO A 72 -3.75 -25.73 6.72
N SER A 73 -3.52 -26.98 6.35
CA SER A 73 -4.11 -27.59 5.15
C SER A 73 -5.64 -27.52 5.12
N ALA A 74 -6.28 -27.56 6.30
CA ALA A 74 -7.73 -27.45 6.46
C ALA A 74 -8.27 -26.03 6.21
N LEU A 75 -7.45 -24.97 6.36
CA LEU A 75 -7.93 -23.58 6.34
C LEU A 75 -8.62 -23.23 5.03
N LYS A 76 -8.05 -23.66 3.89
CA LYS A 76 -8.63 -23.41 2.57
C LYS A 76 -10.05 -23.98 2.46
N GLN A 77 -10.25 -25.21 2.93
CA GLN A 77 -11.53 -25.88 2.85
C GLN A 77 -12.55 -25.21 3.79
N SER A 78 -12.15 -24.89 5.03
CA SER A 78 -13.00 -24.18 5.98
C SER A 78 -13.46 -22.81 5.47
N LEU A 79 -12.59 -22.06 4.77
CA LEU A 79 -12.96 -20.79 4.14
C LEU A 79 -13.97 -20.99 3.01
N ILE A 80 -13.76 -21.99 2.15
CA ILE A 80 -14.69 -22.31 1.04
C ILE A 80 -16.06 -22.69 1.59
N ASP A 81 -16.11 -23.55 2.60
CA ASP A 81 -17.36 -23.99 3.19
C ASP A 81 -18.09 -22.84 3.88
N ARG A 82 -17.36 -21.94 4.54
CA ARG A 82 -17.94 -20.73 5.13
C ARG A 82 -18.53 -19.79 4.06
N ILE A 83 -17.80 -19.51 2.99
CA ILE A 83 -18.27 -18.66 1.88
C ILE A 83 -19.52 -19.25 1.24
N ARG A 84 -19.54 -20.58 1.01
CA ARG A 84 -20.71 -21.29 0.47
C ARG A 84 -21.92 -21.17 1.38
N TRP A 85 -21.72 -21.32 2.68
CA TRP A 85 -22.79 -21.18 3.67
C TRP A 85 -23.35 -19.75 3.68
N GLU A 86 -22.51 -18.72 3.61
CA GLU A 86 -22.98 -17.33 3.57
C GLU A 86 -23.75 -17.03 2.27
N ASN A 87 -23.26 -17.53 1.13
CA ASN A 87 -23.95 -17.37 -0.15
C ASN A 87 -25.29 -18.11 -0.19
N SER A 88 -25.36 -19.36 0.30
CA SER A 88 -26.64 -20.07 0.42
C SER A 88 -27.54 -19.41 1.47
N SER A 89 -26.95 -18.74 2.46
CA SER A 89 -27.69 -18.03 3.50
C SER A 89 -28.38 -16.77 2.99
N LEU A 90 -27.66 -15.99 2.19
CA LEU A 90 -28.21 -14.82 1.52
C LEU A 90 -29.27 -15.20 0.49
N LEU A 91 -29.09 -16.35 -0.19
CA LEU A 91 -30.09 -16.89 -1.12
C LEU A 91 -31.36 -17.39 -0.43
N TRP A 92 -31.29 -17.98 0.78
CA TRP A 92 -32.52 -18.28 1.54
C TRP A 92 -33.21 -16.99 1.98
N ARG A 93 -32.43 -15.99 2.41
CA ARG A 93 -32.93 -14.74 2.99
C ARG A 93 -33.60 -13.82 1.97
N SER A 94 -33.12 -13.81 0.73
CA SER A 94 -33.81 -13.07 -0.36
C SER A 94 -35.07 -13.79 -0.83
N ARG A 95 -35.09 -15.13 -0.83
CA ARG A 95 -36.24 -15.94 -1.26
C ARG A 95 -37.38 -15.98 -0.23
N SER A 96 -37.07 -15.81 1.05
CA SER A 96 -38.07 -15.71 2.13
C SER A 96 -38.67 -14.30 2.31
N SER A 97 -38.13 -13.28 1.65
CA SER A 97 -38.61 -11.88 1.73
C SER A 97 -39.51 -11.48 0.56
N GLY A 98 -39.87 -12.43 -0.32
CA GLY A 98 -40.71 -12.23 -1.51
C GLY A 98 -42.19 -12.61 -1.33
N TYR A 99 -42.70 -12.63 -0.10
CA TYR A 99 -44.12 -12.80 0.22
C TYR A 99 -44.60 -11.65 1.10
#